data_AF-A0A2N2VPB4-F1
#
_entry.id   AF-A0A2N2VPB4-F1
#
_cell.length_a   1.000
_cell.length_b   1.000
_cell.length_c   1.000
_cell.angle_alpha   90.00
_cell.angle_beta   90.00
_cell.angle_gamma   90.00
#
_symmetry.space_group_name_H-M   'P 1'
#
loop_
_entity.id
_entity.type
_entity.pdbx_description
1 polymer ?
#
loop_
_entity_poly.entity_id
_entity_poly.type
_entity_poly.pdbx_seq_one_letter_code
_entity_poly.pdbx_strand_id
1 'polypeptide(L)'
;MTNRNTTLMLYADVAGISEQMLAATRAEDWELLEKLEADCAACMKDVRAMDKSVPLSKDELKLKIQYIEKILAADKQIRYLVEPWMARLSDLMHSGGNRQKLRNAYGMNNGHQGAP
;
A
#
# COMPACT_ATOMS: atom_id res chain seq x y z
N MET A 1 19.64 -13.95 21.99
CA MET A 1 19.66 -12.50 21.63
C MET A 1 19.06 -12.32 20.23
N THR A 2 17.78 -12.63 20.02
CA THR A 2 17.22 -12.78 18.66
C THR A 2 16.04 -11.86 18.39
N ASN A 3 15.17 -11.61 19.37
CA ASN A 3 13.91 -10.89 19.13
C ASN A 3 14.05 -9.38 18.78
N ARG A 4 15.08 -8.69 19.33
CA ARG A 4 15.36 -7.25 19.04
C ARG A 4 15.73 -6.99 17.58
N ASN A 5 16.66 -7.79 17.08
CA ASN A 5 17.11 -7.70 15.69
C ASN A 5 15.96 -8.07 14.75
N THR A 6 15.15 -9.09 15.10
CA THR A 6 13.96 -9.45 14.34
C THR A 6 12.95 -8.31 14.24
N THR A 7 12.65 -7.60 15.34
CA THR A 7 11.74 -6.44 15.28
C THR A 7 12.26 -5.35 14.35
N LEU A 8 13.55 -5.00 14.42
CA LEU A 8 14.12 -3.99 13.53
C LEU A 8 14.16 -4.41 12.07
N MET A 9 14.43 -5.68 11.79
CA MET A 9 14.36 -6.23 10.44
C MET A 9 12.95 -6.14 9.87
N LEU A 10 11.92 -6.47 10.66
CA LEU A 10 10.53 -6.33 10.21
C LEU A 10 10.17 -4.88 9.85
N TYR A 11 10.61 -3.90 10.64
CA TYR A 11 10.41 -2.48 10.29
C TYR A 11 11.17 -2.08 9.01
N ALA A 12 12.37 -2.62 8.81
CA ALA A 12 13.14 -2.40 7.59
C ALA A 12 12.46 -3.01 6.36
N ASP A 13 11.90 -4.22 6.50
CA ASP A 13 11.17 -4.91 5.44
C ASP A 13 9.91 -4.15 5.04
N VAL A 14 9.10 -3.69 6.01
CA VAL A 14 7.93 -2.83 5.73
C VAL A 14 8.36 -1.55 5.00
N ALA A 15 9.44 -0.89 5.44
CA ALA A 15 9.94 0.30 4.75
C ALA A 15 10.36 0.01 3.30
N GLY A 16 11.00 -1.14 3.05
CA GLY A 16 11.36 -1.58 1.71
C GLY A 16 10.15 -1.90 0.82
N ILE A 17 9.11 -2.50 1.38
CA ILE A 17 7.85 -2.77 0.67
C ILE A 17 7.14 -1.45 0.35
N SER A 18 7.05 -0.50 1.30
CA SER A 18 6.43 0.82 1.07
C SER A 18 7.15 1.61 -0.04
N GLU A 19 8.48 1.54 -0.12
CA GLU A 19 9.25 2.16 -1.21
C GLU A 19 8.94 1.48 -2.57
N GLN A 20 8.78 0.16 -2.61
CA GLN A 20 8.37 -0.57 -3.82
C GLN A 20 6.94 -0.22 -4.24
N MET A 21 6.00 -0.09 -3.29
CA MET A 21 4.63 0.35 -3.57
C MET A 21 4.62 1.75 -4.19
N LEU A 22 5.46 2.66 -3.71
CA LEU A 22 5.61 3.98 -4.31
C LEU A 22 6.18 3.89 -5.73
N ALA A 23 7.16 3.03 -5.97
CA ALA A 23 7.71 2.81 -7.31
C ALA A 23 6.65 2.25 -8.29
N ALA A 24 5.89 1.23 -7.85
CA ALA A 24 4.79 0.65 -8.62
C ALA A 24 3.70 1.69 -8.94
N THR A 25 3.34 2.53 -7.96
CA THR A 25 2.37 3.61 -8.14
C THR A 25 2.85 4.63 -9.18
N ARG A 26 4.14 5.00 -9.16
CA ARG A 26 4.73 5.91 -10.15
C ARG A 26 4.82 5.30 -11.55
N ALA A 27 4.95 3.98 -11.64
CA ALA A 27 4.98 3.22 -12.88
C ALA A 27 3.56 2.87 -13.39
N GLU A 28 2.51 3.22 -12.65
CA GLU A 28 1.12 2.81 -12.92
C GLU A 28 0.94 1.29 -12.99
N ASP A 29 1.80 0.52 -12.31
CA ASP A 29 1.74 -0.94 -12.24
C ASP A 29 0.81 -1.37 -11.10
N TRP A 30 -0.50 -1.35 -11.41
CA TRP A 30 -1.56 -1.64 -10.44
C TRP A 30 -1.56 -3.09 -9.97
N GLU A 31 -1.16 -4.04 -10.82
CA GLU A 31 -1.06 -5.46 -10.44
C GLU A 31 0.07 -5.69 -9.43
N LEU A 32 1.21 -5.04 -9.64
CA LEU A 32 2.31 -5.09 -8.68
C LEU A 32 1.94 -4.37 -7.38
N LEU A 33 1.25 -3.23 -7.46
CA LEU A 33 0.79 -2.50 -6.28
C LEU A 33 -0.13 -3.35 -5.38
N GLU A 34 -1.08 -4.08 -5.97
CA GLU A 34 -1.99 -4.98 -5.24
C GLU A 34 -1.22 -6.10 -4.52
N LYS A 35 -0.23 -6.72 -5.18
CA LYS A 35 0.62 -7.77 -4.57
C LYS A 35 1.42 -7.21 -3.40
N LEU A 36 2.04 -6.04 -3.58
CA LEU A 36 2.84 -5.40 -2.55
C LEU A 36 1.99 -4.94 -1.36
N GLU A 37 0.73 -4.57 -1.57
CA GLU A 37 -0.21 -4.26 -0.48
C GLU A 37 -0.48 -5.49 0.39
N ALA A 38 -0.68 -6.67 -0.22
CA ALA A 38 -0.85 -7.92 0.51
C ALA A 38 0.40 -8.30 1.32
N ASP A 39 1.59 -8.15 0.74
CA ASP A 39 2.87 -8.40 1.41
C ASP A 39 3.08 -7.43 2.59
N CYS A 40 2.77 -6.15 2.39
CA CYS A 40 2.83 -5.13 3.44
C CYS A 40 1.90 -5.46 4.61
N ALA A 41 0.66 -5.87 4.32
CA ALA A 41 -0.33 -6.26 5.34
C ALA A 41 0.13 -7.47 6.16
N ALA A 42 0.76 -8.47 5.51
CA ALA A 42 1.35 -9.63 6.19
C ALA A 42 2.49 -9.21 7.12
N CYS A 43 3.45 -8.41 6.62
CA CYS A 43 4.59 -7.95 7.41
C CYS A 43 4.16 -7.08 8.61
N MET A 44 3.16 -6.21 8.44
CA MET A 44 2.60 -5.38 9.51
C MET A 44 1.93 -6.20 10.62
N LYS A 45 1.37 -7.38 10.30
CA LYS A 45 0.83 -8.30 11.30
C LYS A 45 1.94 -8.85 12.19
N ASP A 46 3.08 -9.19 11.60
CA ASP A 46 4.25 -9.71 12.32
C ASP A 46 4.90 -8.64 13.20
N VAL A 47 5.03 -7.41 12.68
CA VAL A 47 5.45 -6.24 13.48
C VAL A 47 4.57 -6.09 14.71
N ARG A 48 3.24 -6.12 14.54
CA ARG A 48 2.29 -5.92 15.65
C ARG A 48 2.38 -7.02 16.73
N ALA A 49 2.72 -8.24 16.33
CA ALA A 49 2.89 -9.36 17.24
C ALA A 49 4.20 -9.23 18.06
N MET A 50 5.30 -8.82 17.41
CA MET A 50 6.63 -8.79 18.02
C MET A 50 6.95 -7.50 18.79
N ASP A 51 6.37 -6.37 18.39
CA ASP A 51 6.73 -5.05 18.95
C ASP A 51 6.33 -4.88 20.44
N LYS A 52 5.38 -5.68 20.94
CA LYS A 52 4.89 -5.59 22.33
C LYS A 52 5.82 -6.18 23.38
N SER A 53 6.84 -6.94 22.98
CA SER A 53 7.58 -7.80 23.91
C SER A 53 9.06 -7.45 24.05
N VAL A 54 9.52 -6.37 23.43
CA VAL A 54 10.95 -6.18 23.22
C VAL A 54 11.44 -4.79 23.68
N PRO A 55 12.21 -4.71 24.79
CA PRO A 55 12.88 -3.47 25.17
C PRO A 55 14.03 -3.17 24.19
N LEU A 56 13.94 -2.02 23.51
CA LEU A 56 14.94 -1.53 22.57
C LEU A 56 15.90 -0.55 23.26
N SER A 57 17.16 -0.56 22.85
CA SER A 57 18.14 0.47 23.22
C SER A 57 17.83 1.80 22.52
N LYS A 58 18.50 2.89 22.94
CA LYS A 58 18.30 4.22 22.35
C LYS A 58 18.63 4.26 20.84
N ASP A 59 19.69 3.57 20.43
CA ASP A 59 20.11 3.54 19.03
C ASP A 59 19.15 2.71 18.18
N GLU A 60 18.65 1.60 18.71
CA GLU A 60 17.63 0.77 18.06
C GLU A 60 16.29 1.52 17.94
N LEU A 61 15.88 2.28 18.96
CA LEU A 61 14.70 3.15 18.88
C LEU A 61 14.85 4.21 17.78
N LYS A 62 16.04 4.81 17.65
CA LYS A 62 16.32 5.79 16.60
C LYS A 62 16.21 5.16 15.21
N LEU A 63 16.73 3.96 15.01
CA LEU A 63 16.60 3.22 13.76
C LEU A 63 15.14 2.87 13.45
N LYS A 64 14.38 2.39 14.45
CA LYS A 64 12.95 2.13 14.31
C LYS A 64 12.18 3.38 13.87
N ILE A 65 12.47 4.54 14.47
CA ILE A 65 11.85 5.83 14.08
C ILE A 65 12.17 6.16 12.63
N GLN A 66 13.42 5.99 12.18
CA GLN A 66 13.80 6.23 10.78
C GLN A 66 13.02 5.36 9.79
N TYR A 67 12.80 4.07 10.12
CA TYR A 67 11.98 3.20 9.27
C TYR A 67 10.52 3.65 9.23
N ILE A 68 9.95 4.03 10.37
CA ILE A 68 8.57 4.56 10.43
C ILE A 68 8.43 5.83 9.61
N GLU A 69 9.39 6.75 9.69
CA GLU A 69 9.39 7.98 8.89
C GLU A 69 9.42 7.68 7.39
N LYS A 70 10.20 6.69 6.94
CA LYS A 70 10.23 6.24 5.54
C LYS A 70 8.89 5.69 5.09
N ILE A 71 8.27 4.81 5.88
CA ILE A 71 6.95 4.23 5.61
C ILE A 71 5.92 5.36 5.42
N LEU A 72 5.85 6.30 6.38
CA LEU A 72 4.92 7.42 6.32
C LEU A 72 5.16 8.35 5.13
N ALA A 73 6.44 8.57 4.77
CA ALA A 73 6.79 9.39 3.62
C ALA A 73 6.40 8.71 2.29
N ALA A 74 6.54 7.39 2.18
CA ALA A 74 6.06 6.63 1.04
C ALA A 74 4.53 6.67 0.93
N ASP A 75 3.82 6.39 2.03
CA ASP A 75 2.34 6.43 2.08
C ASP A 75 1.77 7.78 1.69
N LYS A 76 2.40 8.87 2.13
CA LYS A 76 2.01 10.24 1.76
C LYS A 76 2.16 10.47 0.26
N GLN A 77 3.25 9.99 -0.34
CA GLN A 77 3.50 10.16 -1.77
C GLN A 77 2.56 9.29 -2.61
N ILE A 78 2.30 8.05 -2.19
CA ILE A 78 1.32 7.17 -2.84
C ILE A 78 -0.03 7.89 -2.85
N ARG A 79 -0.52 8.35 -1.69
CA ARG A 79 -1.78 9.11 -1.58
C ARG A 79 -1.80 10.34 -2.48
N TYR A 80 -0.73 11.12 -2.51
CA TYR A 80 -0.65 12.28 -3.41
C TYR A 80 -0.80 11.92 -4.89
N LEU A 81 -0.31 10.75 -5.32
CA LEU A 81 -0.44 10.26 -6.69
C LEU A 81 -1.84 9.72 -6.98
N VAL A 82 -2.45 8.99 -6.03
CA VAL A 82 -3.74 8.33 -6.26
C VAL A 82 -4.97 9.18 -5.90
N GLU A 83 -4.89 10.14 -4.99
CA GLU A 83 -6.04 10.94 -4.56
C GLU A 83 -6.63 11.85 -5.66
N PRO A 84 -5.83 12.55 -6.49
CA PRO A 84 -6.39 13.46 -7.50
C PRO A 84 -7.19 12.76 -8.60
N TRP A 85 -6.73 11.60 -9.08
CA TRP A 85 -7.44 10.87 -10.14
C TRP A 85 -8.72 10.21 -9.61
N MET A 86 -8.73 9.73 -8.35
CA MET A 86 -9.93 9.20 -7.71
C MET A 86 -11.00 10.28 -7.49
N ALA A 87 -10.60 11.48 -7.09
CA ALA A 87 -11.51 12.63 -7.02
C ALA A 87 -12.12 12.93 -8.40
N ARG A 88 -11.30 12.96 -9.45
CA ARG A 88 -11.76 13.15 -10.83
C ARG A 88 -12.69 12.03 -11.31
N LEU A 89 -12.38 10.77 -11.00
CA LEU A 89 -13.24 9.63 -11.34
C LEU A 89 -14.61 9.75 -10.66
N SER A 90 -14.62 10.10 -9.37
CA SER A 90 -15.84 10.37 -8.61
C SER A 90 -16.69 11.43 -9.29
N ASP A 91 -16.10 12.59 -9.63
CA ASP A 91 -16.82 13.66 -10.35
C ASP A 91 -17.39 13.18 -11.70
N LEU A 92 -16.61 12.40 -12.47
CA LEU A 92 -17.07 11.83 -13.74
C LEU A 92 -18.23 10.85 -13.56
N MET A 93 -18.23 10.04 -12.49
CA MET A 93 -19.32 9.11 -12.18
C MET A 93 -20.59 9.84 -11.71
N HIS A 94 -20.44 10.93 -10.96
CA HIS A 94 -21.56 11.78 -10.53
C HIS A 94 -22.13 12.65 -11.66
N SER A 95 -21.32 12.99 -12.68
CA SER A 95 -21.82 13.59 -13.91
C SER A 95 -22.59 12.54 -14.75
N GLY A 96 -23.92 12.60 -14.71
CA GLY A 96 -24.83 11.54 -15.20
C GLY A 96 -24.69 11.08 -16.66
N GLY A 97 -23.81 11.68 -17.47
CA GLY A 97 -23.53 11.32 -18.86
C GLY A 97 -22.31 10.42 -19.10
N ASN A 98 -21.41 10.22 -18.11
CA ASN A 98 -20.12 9.56 -18.35
C ASN A 98 -20.08 8.05 -18.04
N ARG A 99 -21.15 7.47 -17.47
CA ARG A 99 -21.27 6.02 -17.22
C ARG A 99 -21.01 5.18 -18.47
N GLN A 100 -21.46 5.63 -19.64
CA GLN A 100 -21.26 4.91 -20.91
C GLN A 100 -19.81 4.96 -21.40
N LYS A 101 -19.10 6.08 -21.20
CA LYS A 101 -17.70 6.24 -21.59
C LYS A 101 -16.77 5.48 -20.66
N LEU A 102 -17.06 5.50 -19.36
CA LEU A 102 -16.32 4.72 -18.35
C LEU A 102 -16.49 3.22 -18.55
N ARG A 103 -17.71 2.76 -18.89
CA ARG A 103 -17.97 1.36 -19.26
C ARG A 103 -17.14 0.89 -20.47
N ASN A 104 -16.88 1.79 -21.42
CA ASN A 104 -16.09 1.47 -22.61
C ASN A 104 -14.58 1.52 -22.34
N ALA A 105 -14.12 2.41 -21.46
CA ALA A 105 -12.70 2.56 -21.13
C ALA A 105 -12.19 1.51 -20.11
N TYR A 106 -13.05 1.11 -19.17
CA TYR A 106 -12.71 0.15 -18.11
C TYR A 106 -13.43 -1.19 -18.22
N GLY A 107 -14.26 -1.39 -19.25
CA GLY A 107 -14.77 -2.69 -19.68
C GLY A 107 -15.03 -3.69 -18.55
N MET A 108 -15.91 -3.36 -17.58
CA MET A 108 -16.43 -4.36 -16.65
C MET A 108 -17.18 -5.41 -17.48
N ASN A 109 -16.50 -6.51 -17.81
CA ASN A 109 -17.08 -7.67 -18.46
C ASN A 109 -18.04 -8.35 -17.49
N ASN A 110 -19.29 -7.91 -17.48
CA ASN A 110 -20.41 -8.69 -16.93
C ASN A 110 -20.73 -9.83 -17.91
N GLY A 111 -19.95 -10.90 -17.87
CA GLY A 111 -20.40 -12.24 -18.24
C GLY A 111 -20.17 -13.11 -17.01
N HIS A 112 -21.18 -13.62 -16.32
CA HIS A 112 -22.06 -14.65 -16.86
C HIS A 112 -23.46 -14.55 -16.24
N GLN A 113 -24.47 -14.44 -17.09
CA GLN A 113 -25.81 -14.89 -16.79
C GLN A 113 -26.38 -15.58 -18.03
N GLY A 114 -26.76 -16.86 -17.89
CA GLY A 114 -27.62 -17.59 -18.83
C GLY A 114 -27.01 -18.84 -19.48
N ALA A 115 -27.16 -19.98 -18.79
CA ALA A 115 -27.72 -21.30 -19.20
C ALA A 115 -27.55 -21.81 -20.66
N PRO A 116 -27.61 -23.14 -20.87
CA PRO A 116 -28.90 -23.85 -20.75
C PRO A 116 -29.04 -24.76 -19.53
#